data_AF-A0A0B3S254-F1
#
_entry.id   AF-A0A0B3S254-F1
#
_cell.length_a   1.000
_cell.length_b   1.000
_cell.length_c   1.000
_cell.angle_alpha   90.00
_cell.angle_beta   90.00
_cell.angle_gamma   90.00
#
_symmetry.space_group_name_H-M   'P 1'
#
loop_
_entity.id
_entity.type
_entity.pdbx_description
1 polymer ?
#
loop_
_entity_poly.entity_id
_entity_poly.type
_entity_poly.pdbx_seq_one_letter_code
_entity_poly.pdbx_strand_id
1 'polypeptide(L)'
;MRTIGASVWIETIRAMGPEPTPIARGEVYSALQLGTIDAAEAQPTAIKGAKRYEVIKHVTKTGHIQLVTALVISADSWNQLSDEHKAILRDLAVENGRYASKLTIELGDKALADVAPPAGGSSWST
;
A
#
# COMPACT_ATOMS: atom_id res chain seq x y z
N MET A 1 9.02 -10.96 7.83
CA MET A 1 7.94 -10.00 7.55
C MET A 1 7.61 -10.03 6.07
N ARG A 2 6.32 -10.20 5.74
CA ARG A 2 5.87 -10.22 4.34
C ARG A 2 6.11 -8.89 3.65
N THR A 3 6.57 -8.97 2.40
CA THR A 3 6.78 -7.83 1.48
C THR A 3 6.30 -8.16 0.05
N ILE A 4 6.21 -7.16 -0.82
CA ILE A 4 6.08 -7.41 -2.27
C ILE A 4 7.44 -7.79 -2.87
N GLY A 5 7.45 -8.53 -3.99
CA GLY A 5 8.68 -9.03 -4.64
C GLY A 5 9.56 -7.97 -5.32
N ALA A 6 9.31 -6.67 -5.10
CA ALA A 6 10.12 -5.60 -5.68
C ALA A 6 11.38 -5.39 -4.82
N SER A 7 12.55 -5.29 -5.45
CA SER A 7 13.84 -5.17 -4.74
C SER A 7 13.87 -4.02 -3.74
N VAL A 8 13.34 -2.85 -4.11
CA VAL A 8 13.30 -1.69 -3.21
C VAL A 8 12.49 -1.96 -1.93
N TRP A 9 11.44 -2.77 -2.00
CA TRP A 9 10.66 -3.21 -0.83
C TRP A 9 11.42 -4.22 0.01
N ILE A 10 12.04 -5.21 -0.63
CA ILE A 10 12.85 -6.25 0.04
C ILE A 10 13.99 -5.61 0.82
N GLU A 11 14.77 -4.74 0.18
CA GLU A 11 15.92 -4.08 0.79
C GLU A 11 15.51 -3.08 1.87
N THR A 12 14.39 -2.35 1.70
CA THR A 12 13.87 -1.45 2.74
C THR A 12 13.54 -2.24 4.01
N ILE A 13 12.81 -3.36 3.88
CA ILE A 13 12.45 -4.18 5.03
C ILE A 13 13.69 -4.80 5.67
N ARG A 14 14.63 -5.32 4.87
CA ARG A 14 15.89 -5.87 5.39
C ARG A 14 16.69 -4.81 6.17
N ALA A 15 16.78 -3.59 5.65
CA ALA A 15 17.48 -2.49 6.30
C ALA A 15 16.83 -2.05 7.62
N MET A 16 15.52 -2.23 7.77
CA MET A 16 14.80 -2.00 9.03
C MET A 16 15.04 -3.09 10.08
N GLY A 17 15.63 -4.25 9.70
CA GLY A 17 15.96 -5.36 10.58
C GLY A 17 15.14 -6.65 10.42
N PRO A 18 13.85 -6.62 10.02
CA PRO A 18 13.10 -7.85 9.76
C PRO A 18 13.61 -8.62 8.54
N GLU A 19 13.52 -9.95 8.58
CA GLU A 19 13.77 -10.80 7.41
C GLU A 19 12.62 -10.66 6.39
N PRO A 20 12.86 -10.17 5.15
CA PRO A 20 11.81 -9.99 4.16
C PRO A 20 11.33 -11.31 3.55
N THR A 21 10.01 -11.52 3.48
CA THR A 21 9.40 -12.72 2.89
C THR A 21 8.46 -12.33 1.74
N PRO A 22 8.90 -12.41 0.47
CA PRO A 22 8.05 -12.07 -0.67
C PRO A 22 6.88 -13.04 -0.80
N ILE A 23 5.65 -12.57 -0.63
CA ILE A 23 4.42 -13.39 -0.74
C ILE A 23 3.35 -12.61 -1.50
N ALA A 24 2.59 -13.32 -2.35
CA ALA A 24 1.49 -12.75 -3.11
C ALA A 24 0.43 -12.16 -2.19
N ARG A 25 -0.18 -11.02 -2.58
CA ARG A 25 -1.15 -10.29 -1.74
C ARG A 25 -2.31 -11.16 -1.26
N GLY A 26 -2.76 -12.13 -2.07
CA GLY A 26 -3.90 -12.99 -1.77
C GLY A 26 -3.64 -14.03 -0.67
N GLU A 27 -2.38 -14.40 -0.45
CA GLU A 27 -1.99 -15.43 0.52
C GLU A 27 -1.71 -14.86 1.91
N VAL A 28 -1.58 -13.52 2.01
CA VAL A 28 -1.15 -12.83 3.23
C VAL A 28 -2.10 -13.09 4.41
N TYR A 29 -3.43 -13.08 4.18
CA TYR A 29 -4.39 -13.29 5.27
C TYR A 29 -4.22 -14.69 5.86
N SER A 30 -4.25 -15.74 5.03
CA SER A 30 -4.09 -17.11 5.49
C SER A 30 -2.72 -17.35 6.10
N ALA A 31 -1.65 -16.77 5.55
CA ALA A 31 -0.31 -16.88 6.10
C ALA A 31 -0.17 -16.23 7.49
N LEU A 32 -0.83 -15.08 7.72
CA LEU A 32 -0.92 -14.46 9.06
C LEU A 32 -1.77 -15.33 10.01
N GLN A 33 -2.93 -15.81 9.55
CA GLN A 33 -3.85 -16.62 10.36
C GLN A 33 -3.21 -17.94 10.81
N LEU A 34 -2.48 -18.60 9.91
CA LEU A 34 -1.78 -19.86 10.17
C LEU A 34 -0.45 -19.67 10.91
N GLY A 35 0.02 -18.42 11.07
CA GLY A 35 1.31 -18.12 11.69
C GLY A 35 2.53 -18.50 10.84
N THR A 36 2.36 -18.71 9.53
CA THR A 36 3.49 -18.91 8.59
C THR A 36 4.30 -17.62 8.42
N ILE A 37 3.68 -16.46 8.66
CA ILE A 37 4.36 -15.17 8.80
C ILE A 37 3.87 -14.43 10.04
N ASP A 38 4.77 -13.71 10.71
CA ASP A 38 4.43 -12.96 11.93
C ASP A 38 3.93 -11.53 11.65
N ALA A 39 4.29 -10.98 10.50
CA ALA A 39 4.03 -9.59 10.15
C ALA A 39 3.95 -9.40 8.64
N ALA A 40 3.26 -8.34 8.21
CA ALA A 40 3.19 -7.90 6.83
C ALA A 40 3.22 -6.37 6.76
N GLU A 41 3.99 -5.80 5.83
CA GLU A 41 3.83 -4.40 5.47
C GLU A 41 2.57 -4.20 4.60
N ALA A 42 1.88 -3.08 4.83
CA ALA A 42 0.80 -2.58 3.98
C ALA A 42 0.33 -1.18 4.39
N GLN A 43 -0.23 -0.45 3.44
CA GLN A 43 -1.00 0.77 3.69
C GLN A 43 -2.35 0.46 4.40
N PRO A 44 -2.90 1.40 5.21
CA PRO A 44 -4.11 1.16 6.00
C PRO A 44 -5.32 0.69 5.20
N THR A 45 -5.53 1.27 4.02
CA THR A 45 -6.63 0.87 3.11
C THR A 45 -6.53 -0.59 2.67
N ALA A 46 -5.32 -1.12 2.51
CA ALA A 46 -5.10 -2.52 2.16
C ALA A 46 -5.30 -3.47 3.34
N ILE A 47 -4.99 -3.03 4.57
CA ILE A 47 -5.29 -3.80 5.80
C ILE A 47 -6.81 -3.94 5.95
N LYS A 48 -7.54 -2.82 5.85
CA LYS A 48 -9.00 -2.81 5.95
C LYS A 48 -9.66 -3.61 4.84
N GLY A 49 -9.29 -3.35 3.57
CA GLY A 49 -9.90 -3.99 2.41
C GLY A 49 -9.70 -5.51 2.37
N ALA A 50 -8.59 -6.01 2.89
CA ALA A 50 -8.31 -7.45 3.01
C ALA A 50 -8.69 -8.04 4.38
N LYS A 51 -9.42 -7.28 5.22
CA LYS A 51 -9.85 -7.67 6.57
C LYS A 51 -8.74 -8.19 7.48
N ARG A 52 -7.49 -7.76 7.27
CA ARG A 52 -6.34 -8.31 8.02
C ARG A 52 -6.42 -8.00 9.52
N TYR A 53 -7.18 -6.98 9.90
CA TYR A 53 -7.48 -6.64 11.30
C TYR A 53 -8.12 -7.80 12.09
N GLU A 54 -8.68 -8.83 11.42
CA GLU A 54 -9.21 -10.03 12.06
C GLU A 54 -8.12 -11.00 12.53
N VAL A 55 -6.93 -10.94 11.91
CA VAL A 55 -5.84 -11.92 12.09
C VAL A 55 -4.51 -11.28 12.52
N ILE A 56 -4.52 -9.97 12.80
CA ILE A 56 -3.38 -9.24 13.38
C ILE A 56 -3.79 -8.57 14.68
N LYS A 57 -2.84 -8.40 15.60
CA LYS A 57 -3.08 -7.78 16.91
C LYS A 57 -2.60 -6.34 17.01
N HIS A 58 -1.67 -5.94 16.15
CA HIS A 58 -0.97 -4.67 16.22
C HIS A 58 -0.83 -4.06 14.83
N VAL A 59 -0.83 -2.73 14.78
CA VAL A 59 -0.52 -1.93 13.61
C VAL A 59 0.46 -0.85 14.04
N THR A 60 1.62 -0.76 13.37
CA THR A 60 2.65 0.24 13.65
C THR A 60 2.82 1.15 12.44
N LYS A 61 2.68 2.46 12.64
CA LYS A 61 2.85 3.46 11.57
C LYS A 61 4.32 3.87 11.45
N THR A 62 5.05 3.16 10.61
CA THR A 62 6.50 3.30 10.47
C THR A 62 6.96 4.33 9.44
N GLY A 63 6.09 4.77 8.52
CA GLY A 63 6.41 5.81 7.52
C GLY A 63 7.54 5.45 6.53
N HIS A 64 7.96 4.18 6.48
CA HIS A 64 9.14 3.73 5.74
C HIS A 64 8.99 3.79 4.21
N ILE A 65 7.77 3.80 3.69
CA ILE A 65 7.49 3.91 2.25
C ILE A 65 6.37 4.92 2.02
N GLN A 66 6.67 5.97 1.27
CA GLN A 66 5.66 6.83 0.65
C GLN A 66 5.30 6.24 -0.71
N LEU A 67 4.18 5.50 -0.76
CA LEU A 67 3.75 4.88 -2.01
C LEU A 67 3.31 5.96 -3.01
N VAL A 68 3.90 5.92 -4.21
CA VAL A 68 3.51 6.73 -5.36
C VAL A 68 3.00 5.80 -6.45
N THR A 69 1.79 6.06 -6.92
CA THR A 69 1.19 5.34 -8.06
C THR A 69 1.17 6.26 -9.27
N ALA A 70 1.69 5.78 -10.40
CA ALA A 70 1.68 6.50 -11.66
C ALA A 70 0.85 5.75 -12.71
N LEU A 71 0.17 6.50 -13.56
CA LEU A 71 -0.42 5.97 -14.79
C LEU A 71 0.68 5.92 -15.85
N VAL A 72 0.80 4.78 -16.53
CA VAL A 72 1.81 4.55 -17.57
C VAL A 72 1.11 4.14 -18.85
N ILE A 73 1.56 4.68 -19.97
CA ILE A 73 1.12 4.33 -21.32
C ILE A 73 2.34 3.91 -22.14
N SER A 74 2.16 2.97 -23.07
CA SER A 74 3.19 2.61 -24.04
C SER A 74 3.64 3.85 -24.82
N ALA A 75 4.96 3.98 -25.03
CA ALA A 75 5.51 5.06 -25.83
C ALA A 75 4.97 5.03 -27.27
N ASP A 76 4.83 3.84 -27.87
CA ASP A 76 4.32 3.70 -29.23
C ASP A 76 2.85 4.16 -29.32
N SER A 77 2.02 3.71 -28.37
CA SER A 77 0.62 4.15 -28.30
C SER A 77 0.51 5.65 -28.05
N TRP A 78 1.36 6.21 -27.20
CA TRP A 78 1.41 7.65 -26.96
C TRP A 78 1.80 8.43 -28.22
N ASN A 79 2.78 7.95 -28.97
CA ASN A 79 3.27 8.61 -30.17
C ASN A 79 2.26 8.60 -31.33
N GLN A 80 1.35 7.61 -31.37
CA GLN A 80 0.26 7.52 -32.35
C GLN A 80 -0.87 8.53 -32.10
N LEU A 81 -0.93 9.16 -30.94
CA LEU A 81 -1.97 10.14 -30.62
C LEU A 81 -1.68 11.49 -31.30
N SER A 82 -2.74 12.19 -31.70
CA SER A 82 -2.66 13.60 -32.07
C SER A 82 -2.21 14.44 -30.88
N ASP A 83 -1.64 15.62 -31.14
CA ASP A 83 -1.21 16.52 -30.07
C ASP A 83 -2.37 17.01 -29.20
N GLU A 84 -3.56 17.15 -29.79
CA GLU A 84 -4.80 17.43 -29.06
C GLU A 84 -5.14 16.32 -28.06
N HIS A 85 -5.13 15.06 -28.48
CA HIS A 85 -5.41 13.93 -27.59
C HIS A 85 -4.33 13.77 -26.51
N LYS A 86 -3.06 14.02 -26.84
CA LYS A 86 -1.97 14.03 -25.85
C LYS A 86 -2.22 15.08 -24.78
N ALA A 87 -2.63 16.28 -25.17
CA ALA A 87 -2.93 17.36 -24.23
C ALA A 87 -4.09 16.97 -23.30
N ILE A 88 -5.23 16.53 -23.87
CA ILE A 88 -6.41 16.11 -23.10
C ILE A 88 -6.07 14.98 -22.11
N LEU A 89 -5.35 13.94 -22.56
CA LEU A 89 -4.96 12.84 -21.69
C LEU A 89 -4.06 13.30 -20.56
N ARG A 90 -3.11 14.20 -20.82
CA ARG A 90 -2.23 14.72 -19.78
C ARG A 90 -2.99 15.54 -18.75
N ASP A 91 -3.84 16.45 -19.20
CA ASP A 91 -4.60 17.33 -18.31
C ASP A 91 -5.53 16.52 -17.41
N LEU A 92 -6.27 15.57 -17.98
CA LEU A 92 -7.14 14.68 -17.22
C LEU A 92 -6.35 13.76 -16.28
N ALA A 93 -5.20 13.23 -16.70
CA ALA A 93 -4.36 12.41 -15.84
C ALA A 93 -3.82 13.19 -14.64
N VAL A 94 -3.43 14.45 -14.84
CA VAL A 94 -2.96 15.34 -13.75
C VAL A 94 -4.11 15.69 -12.81
N GLU A 95 -5.26 16.11 -13.34
CA GLU A 95 -6.43 16.47 -12.55
C GLU A 95 -6.91 15.30 -11.70
N ASN A 96 -7.16 14.15 -12.33
CA ASN A 96 -7.65 12.96 -11.65
C ASN A 96 -6.59 12.34 -10.75
N GLY A 97 -5.30 12.46 -11.09
CA GLY A 97 -4.20 12.05 -10.22
C GLY A 97 -4.18 12.84 -8.91
N ARG A 98 -4.42 14.15 -8.95
CA ARG A 98 -4.53 14.99 -7.74
C ARG A 98 -5.76 14.63 -6.93
N TYR A 99 -6.90 14.41 -7.58
CA TYR A 99 -8.12 13.94 -6.91
C TYR A 99 -7.89 12.59 -6.20
N ALA A 100 -7.36 11.60 -6.92
CA ALA A 100 -7.07 10.27 -6.38
C ALA A 100 -6.06 10.31 -5.22
N SER A 101 -5.06 11.20 -5.29
CA SER A 101 -4.09 11.39 -4.21
C SER A 101 -4.76 11.90 -2.93
N LYS A 102 -5.62 12.93 -3.04
CA LYS A 102 -6.39 13.45 -1.90
C LYS A 102 -7.30 12.38 -1.30
N LEU A 103 -8.01 11.65 -2.17
CA LEU A 103 -8.92 10.57 -1.74
C LEU A 103 -8.16 9.44 -1.02
N THR A 104 -6.96 9.09 -1.51
CA THR A 104 -6.13 8.04 -0.88
C THR A 104 -5.70 8.43 0.52
N ILE A 105 -5.34 9.70 0.74
CA ILE A 105 -4.99 10.22 2.06
C ILE A 105 -6.21 10.14 2.98
N GLU A 106 -7.36 10.66 2.54
CA GLU A 106 -8.59 10.67 3.35
C GLU A 106 -9.05 9.24 3.72
N LEU A 107 -9.06 8.32 2.74
CA LEU A 107 -9.42 6.92 2.99
C LEU A 107 -8.36 6.20 3.84
N GLY A 108 -7.10 6.56 3.70
CA GLY A 108 -6.01 6.05 4.52
C GLY A 108 -6.19 6.40 5.99
N ASP A 109 -6.50 7.66 6.29
CA ASP A 109 -6.73 8.13 7.66
C ASP A 109 -7.97 7.46 8.28
N LYS A 110 -9.07 7.37 7.52
CA LYS A 110 -10.27 6.63 7.97
C LYS A 110 -9.97 5.16 8.23
N ALA A 111 -9.31 4.49 7.28
CA ALA A 111 -8.98 3.09 7.41
C ALA A 111 -8.04 2.82 8.60
N LEU A 112 -7.13 3.74 8.90
CA LEU A 112 -6.24 3.61 10.05
C LEU A 112 -7.03 3.64 11.38
N ALA A 113 -8.05 4.49 11.49
CA ALA A 113 -8.94 4.52 12.65
C ALA A 113 -9.75 3.22 12.80
N ASP A 114 -10.14 2.60 11.68
CA ASP A 114 -10.95 1.36 11.70
C ASP A 114 -10.13 0.09 11.98
N VAL A 115 -8.84 0.08 11.63
CA VAL A 115 -7.93 -1.06 11.88
C VAL A 115 -7.11 -0.89 13.15
N ALA A 116 -7.26 0.24 13.84
CA ALA A 116 -6.76 0.44 15.18
C ALA A 116 -7.46 -0.54 16.13
N PRO A 117 -6.74 -1.31 16.98
CA PRO A 117 -7.41 -2.15 17.96
C PRO A 117 -8.30 -1.31 18.86
N PRO A 118 -9.49 -1.81 19.27
CA PRO A 118 -10.37 -1.10 20.20
C PRO A 118 -9.60 -0.79 21.49
N ALA A 119 -9.81 0.41 22.01
CA ALA A 119 -9.15 0.91 23.21
C ALA A 119 -9.23 -0.13 24.35
N GLY A 120 -8.11 -0.81 24.61
CA GLY A 120 -8.06 -1.90 25.59
C GLY A 120 -6.92 -2.91 25.41
N GLY A 121 -6.23 -2.93 24.26
CA GLY A 121 -5.09 -3.82 24.06
C GLY A 121 -4.09 -3.28 23.06
N SER A 122 -2.89 -3.00 23.56
CA SER A 122 -1.66 -2.66 22.84
C SER A 122 -1.43 -1.21 22.46
N SER A 123 -0.30 -0.72 22.96
CA SER A 123 0.23 0.62 22.79
C SER A 123 0.75 0.84 21.37
N TRP A 124 0.33 1.94 20.77
CA TRP A 124 1.06 2.59 19.69
C TRP A 124 2.47 2.93 20.22
N SER A 125 3.48 2.23 19.75
CA SER A 125 4.86 2.74 19.83
C SER A 125 5.13 3.46 18.51
N THR A 126 5.63 4.69 18.65
CA THR A 126 6.15 5.49 17.55
C THR A 126 7.47 4.94 17.06
#